data_AF-A0AAJ2NSW0-F1
#
_entry.id   AF-A0AAJ2NSW0-F1
#
_cell.length_a   1.000
_cell.length_b   1.000
_cell.length_c   1.000
_cell.angle_alpha   90.00
_cell.angle_beta   90.00
_cell.angle_gamma   90.00
#
_symmetry.space_group_name_H-M   'P 1'
#
loop_
_entity.id
_entity.type
_entity.pdbx_description
1 polymer ?
#
loop_
_entity_poly.entity_id
_entity_poly.type
_entity_poly.pdbx_seq_one_letter_code
_entity_poly.pdbx_strand_id
1 'polypeptide(L)'
;SFWIINTLQQQIKPSMRQVVEETLVDNAYIIAGLVADDMVTGRIPSREFSNTMQATLAQVLNANISNMPKNRIRQHVYITDAQGMVVYDS
;
A
#
# COMPACT_ATOMS: atom_id res chain seq x y z
N SER A 1 -34.01 20.73 8.77
CA SER A 1 -32.89 20.60 7.83
C SER A 1 -32.22 19.23 7.96
N PHE A 2 -32.71 18.22 7.24
CA PHE A 2 -32.18 16.83 7.26
C PHE A 2 -31.51 16.45 5.92
N TRP A 3 -31.94 17.08 4.81
CA TRP A 3 -31.44 16.81 3.46
C TRP A 3 -29.98 17.20 3.22
N ILE A 4 -29.51 18.33 3.76
CA ILE A 4 -28.13 18.83 3.52
C ILE A 4 -27.06 17.90 4.13
N ILE A 5 -27.30 17.35 5.33
CA ILE A 5 -26.33 16.47 6.02
C ILE A 5 -26.21 15.13 5.28
N ASN A 6 -27.33 14.59 4.78
CA ASN A 6 -27.33 13.31 4.07
C ASN A 6 -26.66 13.41 2.69
N THR A 7 -26.86 14.52 1.97
CA THR A 7 -26.21 14.77 0.69
C THR A 7 -24.69 14.99 0.83
N LEU A 8 -24.24 15.68 1.88
CA LEU A 8 -22.81 15.83 2.18
C LEU A 8 -22.15 14.47 2.47
N GLN A 9 -22.78 13.61 3.27
CA GLN A 9 -22.25 12.26 3.55
C GLN A 9 -22.17 11.37 2.30
N GLN A 10 -23.09 11.53 1.34
CA GLN A 10 -23.07 10.79 0.08
C GLN A 10 -22.03 11.30 -0.92
N GLN A 11 -21.63 12.58 -0.85
CA GLN A 11 -20.59 13.15 -1.72
C GLN A 11 -19.17 12.98 -1.14
N ILE A 12 -19.02 13.03 0.18
CA ILE A 12 -17.70 12.93 0.84
C ILE A 12 -17.13 11.51 0.72
N LYS A 13 -17.97 10.46 0.79
CA LYS A 13 -17.53 9.06 0.67
C LYS A 13 -16.83 8.76 -0.67
N PRO A 14 -17.42 9.10 -1.83
CA PRO A 14 -16.75 8.96 -3.13
C PRO A 14 -15.43 9.74 -3.22
N SER A 15 -15.40 11.01 -2.80
CA SER A 15 -14.19 11.83 -2.92
C SER A 15 -13.05 11.33 -2.03
N MET A 16 -13.35 10.91 -0.80
CA MET A 16 -12.35 10.31 0.09
C MET A 16 -11.79 9.00 -0.47
N ARG A 17 -12.66 8.17 -1.05
CA ARG A 17 -12.23 6.93 -1.72
C ARG A 17 -11.29 7.23 -2.88
N GLN A 18 -11.62 8.21 -3.72
CA GLN A 18 -10.78 8.61 -4.86
C GLN A 18 -9.38 9.05 -4.41
N VAL A 19 -9.28 9.90 -3.39
CA VAL A 19 -7.98 10.36 -2.87
C VAL A 19 -7.14 9.19 -2.33
N VAL A 20 -7.79 8.22 -1.67
CA VAL A 20 -7.10 7.01 -1.20
C VAL A 20 -6.66 6.14 -2.38
N GLU A 21 -7.51 5.93 -3.39
CA GLU A 21 -7.16 5.17 -4.61
C GLU A 21 -5.97 5.81 -5.33
N GLU A 22 -6.00 7.13 -5.54
CA GLU A 22 -4.89 7.89 -6.14
C GLU A 22 -3.60 7.73 -5.35
N THR A 23 -3.67 7.88 -4.02
CA THR A 23 -2.51 7.68 -3.14
C THR A 23 -1.96 6.26 -3.20
N LEU A 24 -2.83 5.24 -3.31
CA LEU A 24 -2.42 3.84 -3.44
C LEU A 24 -1.77 3.57 -4.79
N VAL A 25 -2.30 4.14 -5.88
CA VAL A 25 -1.72 4.02 -7.22
C VAL A 25 -0.33 4.66 -7.26
N ASP A 26 -0.17 5.86 -6.73
CA ASP A 26 1.13 6.55 -6.67
C ASP A 26 2.16 5.74 -5.89
N ASN A 27 1.78 5.22 -4.72
CA ASN A 27 2.66 4.37 -3.92
C ASN A 27 3.04 3.08 -4.66
N ALA A 28 2.11 2.46 -5.38
CA ALA A 28 2.40 1.26 -6.17
C ALA A 28 3.41 1.56 -7.30
N TYR A 29 3.25 2.68 -8.01
CA TYR A 29 4.20 3.12 -9.04
C TYR A 29 5.59 3.41 -8.46
N ILE A 30 5.66 4.11 -7.32
CA ILE A 30 6.92 4.41 -6.65
C ILE A 30 7.62 3.10 -6.24
N ILE A 31 6.92 2.19 -5.57
CA ILE A 31 7.48 0.90 -5.15
C ILE A 31 7.93 0.08 -6.36
N ALA A 32 7.13 0.03 -7.43
CA ALA A 32 7.51 -0.66 -8.66
C ALA A 32 8.83 -0.12 -9.23
N GLY A 33 9.02 1.21 -9.24
CA GLY A 33 10.28 1.84 -9.64
C GLY A 33 11.46 1.47 -8.75
N LEU A 34 11.25 1.35 -7.43
CA LEU A 34 12.29 0.96 -6.47
C LEU A 34 12.73 -0.50 -6.63
N VAL A 35 11.80 -1.41 -6.97
CA VAL A 35 12.07 -2.85 -7.06
C VAL A 35 12.37 -3.34 -8.47
N ALA A 36 12.28 -2.46 -9.49
CA ALA A 36 12.45 -2.84 -10.89
C ALA A 36 13.81 -3.47 -11.20
N ASP A 37 14.90 -2.89 -10.67
CA ASP A 37 16.25 -3.43 -10.87
C ASP A 37 16.42 -4.79 -10.18
N ASP A 38 15.91 -4.94 -8.95
CA ASP A 38 15.92 -6.21 -8.23
C ASP A 38 15.10 -7.29 -8.96
N MET A 39 14.03 -6.91 -9.65
CA MET A 39 13.27 -7.82 -10.52
C MET A 39 14.08 -8.26 -11.74
N VAL A 40 14.69 -7.32 -12.48
CA VAL A 40 15.45 -7.61 -13.70
C VAL A 40 16.72 -8.41 -13.41
N THR A 41 17.35 -8.16 -12.26
CA THR A 41 18.57 -8.86 -11.82
C THR A 41 18.29 -10.20 -11.12
N GLY A 42 17.01 -10.58 -10.97
CA GLY A 42 16.61 -11.85 -10.36
C GLY A 42 16.76 -11.91 -8.84
N ARG A 43 16.92 -10.76 -8.17
CA ARG A 43 16.87 -10.67 -6.70
C ARG A 43 15.44 -10.77 -6.18
N ILE A 44 14.44 -10.48 -6.99
CA ILE A 44 13.06 -10.89 -6.76
C ILE A 44 12.77 -12.09 -7.67
N PRO A 45 12.23 -13.21 -7.16
CA PRO A 45 11.76 -13.44 -5.78
C PRO A 45 12.76 -14.24 -4.92
N SER A 46 13.90 -13.63 -4.55
CA SER A 46 14.84 -14.30 -3.64
C SER A 46 14.26 -14.44 -2.23
N ARG A 47 14.75 -15.44 -1.49
CA ARG A 47 14.40 -15.62 -0.08
C ARG A 47 14.81 -14.42 0.78
N GLU A 48 15.94 -13.79 0.46
CA GLU A 48 16.44 -12.61 1.17
C GLU A 48 15.49 -11.42 1.01
N PHE A 49 15.03 -11.18 -0.22
CA PHE A 49 14.02 -10.17 -0.50
C PHE A 49 12.73 -10.43 0.29
N SER A 50 12.19 -11.65 0.22
CA SER A 50 10.96 -12.01 0.91
C SER A 50 11.06 -11.86 2.42
N ASN A 51 12.18 -12.27 3.02
CA ASN A 51 12.43 -12.10 4.45
C ASN A 51 12.52 -10.62 4.84
N THR A 52 13.21 -9.82 4.03
CA THR A 52 13.33 -8.37 4.26
C THR A 52 11.95 -7.71 4.22
N MET A 53 11.14 -8.00 3.20
CA MET A 53 9.81 -7.42 3.08
C MET A 53 8.88 -7.84 4.22
N GLN A 54 8.90 -9.12 4.62
CA GLN A 54 8.15 -9.60 5.79
C GLN A 54 8.58 -8.88 7.07
N ALA A 55 9.89 -8.72 7.30
CA ALA A 55 10.41 -8.00 8.46
C ALA A 55 9.99 -6.52 8.46
N THR A 56 10.03 -5.86 7.29
CA THR A 56 9.56 -4.48 7.13
C THR A 56 8.07 -4.36 7.45
N LEU A 57 7.22 -5.22 6.88
CA LEU A 57 5.77 -5.17 7.10
C LEU A 57 5.38 -5.55 8.54
N ALA A 58 6.18 -6.37 9.21
CA ALA A 58 6.00 -6.72 10.62
C ALA A 58 6.48 -5.63 11.60
N GLN A 59 7.04 -4.51 11.11
CA GLN A 59 7.61 -3.48 11.97
C GLN A 59 6.58 -2.89 12.93
N VAL A 60 6.94 -2.89 14.21
CA VAL A 60 6.19 -2.18 15.25
C VAL A 60 6.47 -0.70 15.10
N LEU A 61 5.41 0.06 14.88
CA LEU A 61 5.47 1.51 14.79
C LEU A 61 5.16 2.12 16.16
N ASN A 62 5.70 3.30 16.42
CA ASN A 62 5.34 4.12 17.58
C ASN A 62 5.08 5.55 17.12
N ALA A 63 4.07 5.71 16.26
CA ALA A 63 3.70 6.99 15.68
C ALA A 63 2.29 7.38 16.07
N ASN A 64 2.04 8.68 16.18
CA ASN A 64 0.70 9.24 16.34
C ASN A 64 0.35 10.06 15.08
N ILE A 65 -0.66 9.61 14.34
CA ILE A 65 -1.12 10.27 13.12
C ILE A 65 -2.49 10.87 13.42
N SER A 66 -2.57 12.20 13.51
CA SER A 66 -3.82 12.93 13.77
C SER A 66 -4.58 12.39 15.00
N ASN A 67 -3.89 12.27 16.14
CA ASN A 67 -4.40 11.72 17.40
C ASN A 67 -4.79 10.23 17.37
N MET A 68 -4.46 9.50 16.29
CA MET A 68 -4.63 8.04 16.22
C MET A 68 -3.29 7.33 16.34
N PRO A 69 -3.13 6.40 17.31
CA PRO A 69 -1.91 5.61 17.43
C PRO A 69 -1.77 4.64 16.25
N LYS A 70 -0.59 4.64 15.62
CA LYS A 70 -0.20 3.75 14.53
C LYS A 70 0.92 2.85 15.04
N ASN A 71 0.58 1.58 15.27
CA ASN A 71 1.48 0.60 15.89
C ASN A 71 1.99 -0.51 14.97
N ARG A 72 1.43 -0.63 13.76
CA ARG A 72 1.83 -1.63 12.76
C ARG A 72 1.50 -1.15 11.37
N ILE A 73 2.23 -1.63 10.38
CA ILE A 73 1.84 -1.47 8.98
C ILE A 73 0.59 -2.32 8.73
N ARG A 74 -0.34 -1.81 7.91
CA ARG A 74 -1.60 -2.49 7.55
C ARG A 74 -1.76 -2.40 6.04
N GLN A 75 -0.75 -2.86 5.32
CA GLN A 75 -0.70 -2.92 3.87
C GLN A 75 -0.43 -4.37 3.49
N HIS A 76 -1.15 -4.80 2.47
CA HIS A 76 -0.92 -6.07 1.80
C HIS A 76 -0.20 -5.74 0.49
N VAL A 77 0.93 -6.38 0.23
CA VAL A 77 1.78 -6.09 -0.92
C VAL A 77 1.99 -7.38 -1.70
N TYR A 78 1.53 -7.39 -2.95
CA TYR A 78 1.88 -8.41 -3.92
C TYR A 78 2.61 -7.76 -5.09
N ILE A 79 3.56 -8.49 -5.67
CA ILE A 79 4.33 -8.05 -6.83
C ILE A 79 4.13 -9.09 -7.93
N THR A 80 3.88 -8.62 -9.14
CA THR A 80 3.77 -9.47 -10.32
C THR A 80 4.93 -9.24 -11.29
N ASP A 81 5.27 -10.26 -12.06
CA ASP A 81 6.11 -10.11 -13.23
C ASP A 81 5.35 -9.45 -14.41
N ALA A 82 6.03 -9.28 -15.54
CA ALA A 82 5.46 -8.68 -16.75
C ALA A 82 4.33 -9.51 -17.37
N GLN A 83 4.20 -10.78 -17.00
CA GLN A 83 3.17 -11.73 -17.43
C GLN A 83 1.97 -11.73 -16.48
N GLY A 84 2.05 -10.97 -15.37
CA GLY A 84 1.00 -10.91 -14.35
C GLY A 84 1.06 -12.07 -13.35
N MET A 85 2.12 -12.87 -13.32
CA MET A 85 2.29 -13.91 -12.30
C MET A 85 2.80 -13.31 -11.00
N VAL A 86 2.20 -13.69 -9.88
CA VAL A 86 2.64 -13.25 -8.56
C VAL A 86 3.99 -13.87 -8.22
N VAL A 87 4.99 -13.01 -8.01
CA VAL A 87 6.34 -13.42 -7.61
C VAL A 87 6.61 -13.15 -6.12
N TYR A 88 5.83 -12.27 -5.50
CA TYR A 88 5.85 -12.03 -4.06
C TYR A 88 4.44 -11.71 -3.55
N ASP A 89 4.11 -12.18 -2.36
CA ASP A 89 2.89 -11.87 -1.62
C ASP A 89 3.18 -11.85 -0.12
N SER A 90 2.57 -10.92 0.62
CA SER A 90 2.92 -10.57 2.01
C SER A 90 2.07 -11.22 3.08
#